data_AF-A0A2M6YYF0-F1
#
_entry.id   AF-A0A2M6YYF0-F1
#
_cell.length_a   1.000
_cell.length_b   1.000
_cell.length_c   1.000
_cell.angle_alpha   90.00
_cell.angle_beta   90.00
_cell.angle_gamma   90.00
#
_symmetry.space_group_name_H-M   'P 1'
#
loop_
_entity.id
_entity.type
_entity.pdbx_description
1 polymer ?
#
loop_
_entity_poly.entity_id
_entity_poly.type
_entity_poly.pdbx_seq_one_letter_code
_entity_poly.pdbx_strand_id
1 'polypeptide(L)'
;MDAAVDSGAPNKMDCRVTEKITMLQKGELTDKEGGESLYDLVMQTLDNQLRSRTPPETKETYDRLIAMGYPVEEVRRLISLVITMEIYYVMKERRPLNMERFIAALKDLPREPFGR
;
A
#
# COMPACT_ATOMS: atom_id res chain seq x y z
N MET A 1 -29.29 -30.94 5.90
CA MET A 1 -29.00 -29.87 6.88
C MET A 1 -27.86 -29.08 6.28
N ASP A 2 -28.21 -28.24 5.31
CA ASP A 2 -27.25 -27.51 4.50
C ASP A 2 -27.08 -26.13 5.12
N ALA A 3 -26.00 -25.97 5.89
CA ALA A 3 -25.54 -24.66 6.31
C ALA A 3 -24.69 -24.09 5.18
N ALA A 4 -25.30 -23.21 4.38
CA ALA A 4 -24.56 -22.32 3.50
C ALA A 4 -23.62 -21.47 4.35
N VAL A 5 -22.31 -21.70 4.22
CA VAL A 5 -21.30 -20.78 4.74
C VAL A 5 -21.35 -19.54 3.86
N ASP A 6 -21.79 -18.45 4.50
CA ASP A 6 -21.79 -17.08 4.05
C ASP A 6 -20.47 -16.74 3.33
N SER A 7 -20.52 -16.74 2.00
CA SER A 7 -19.46 -16.21 1.17
C SER A 7 -19.50 -14.69 1.30
N GLY A 8 -18.85 -14.17 2.34
CA GLY A 8 -18.59 -12.75 2.51
C GLY A 8 -17.98 -12.19 1.22
N ALA A 9 -18.81 -11.52 0.43
CA ALA A 9 -18.40 -10.91 -0.83
C ALA A 9 -17.22 -9.98 -0.55
N PRO A 10 -16.17 -9.98 -1.40
CA PRO A 10 -15.06 -9.05 -1.22
C PRO A 10 -15.61 -7.62 -1.30
N ASN A 11 -15.40 -6.89 -0.21
CA ASN A 11 -15.71 -5.48 -0.07
C ASN A 11 -15.03 -4.72 -1.22
N LYS A 12 -15.82 -4.34 -2.23
CA LYS A 12 -15.36 -3.52 -3.35
C LYS A 12 -14.78 -2.23 -2.77
N MET A 13 -13.48 -2.03 -2.95
CA MET A 13 -12.86 -0.76 -2.60
C MET A 13 -13.56 0.33 -3.40
N ASP A 14 -14.10 1.35 -2.74
CA ASP A 14 -14.81 2.45 -3.40
C ASP A 14 -13.88 3.11 -4.44
N CYS A 15 -14.31 3.17 -5.71
CA CYS A 15 -13.54 3.72 -6.84
C CYS A 15 -12.95 5.12 -6.57
N ARG A 16 -13.52 5.86 -5.62
CA ARG A 16 -13.04 7.18 -5.15
C ARG A 16 -11.69 7.16 -4.43
N VAL A 17 -11.27 6.02 -3.88
CA VAL A 17 -10.00 5.90 -3.15
C VAL A 17 -8.83 5.76 -4.14
N THR A 18 -9.05 5.02 -5.22
CA THR A 18 -8.07 4.75 -6.28
C THR A 18 -7.62 6.03 -6.99
N GLU A 19 -8.57 6.91 -7.35
CA GLU A 19 -8.25 8.21 -7.97
C GLU A 19 -7.43 9.10 -7.04
N LYS A 20 -7.79 9.15 -5.75
CA LYS A 20 -7.10 9.98 -4.77
C LYS A 20 -5.69 9.49 -4.43
N ILE A 21 -5.48 8.19 -4.31
CA ILE A 21 -4.13 7.63 -4.06
C ILE A 21 -3.22 7.84 -5.28
N THR A 22 -3.77 7.72 -6.49
CA THR A 22 -3.03 8.05 -7.72
C THR A 22 -2.68 9.54 -7.79
N MET A 23 -3.54 10.43 -7.28
CA MET A 23 -3.25 11.87 -7.16
C MET A 23 -2.19 12.17 -6.09
N LEU A 24 -2.12 11.40 -4.99
CA LEU A 24 -1.07 11.55 -3.97
C LEU A 24 0.33 11.25 -4.53
N GLN A 25 0.44 10.28 -5.44
CA GLN A 25 1.71 9.94 -6.09
C GLN A 25 2.17 10.95 -7.14
N LYS A 26 1.28 11.83 -7.61
CA LYS A 26 1.63 12.88 -8.59
C LYS A 26 2.24 14.14 -7.95
N GLY A 27 2.40 14.17 -6.63
CA GLY A 27 3.08 15.27 -5.93
C GLY A 27 2.29 16.59 -5.88
N GLU A 28 0.97 16.56 -6.07
CA GLU A 28 0.12 17.78 -6.08
C GLU A 28 -0.32 18.23 -4.67
N LEU A 29 0.05 17.49 -3.62
CA LEU A 29 -0.16 17.87 -2.23
C LEU A 29 1.19 18.24 -1.61
N THR A 30 1.67 19.42 -1.98
CA THR A 30 2.75 20.11 -1.29
C THR A 30 2.14 21.15 -0.36
N ASP A 31 2.60 21.13 0.89
CA ASP A 31 2.47 22.22 1.83
C ASP A 31 2.97 23.48 1.12
N LYS A 32 2.24 24.59 1.22
CA LYS A 32 2.69 25.89 0.66
C LYS A 32 3.99 26.41 1.29
N GLU A 33 4.56 25.67 2.25
CA GLU A 33 5.72 26.02 3.05
C GLU A 33 6.78 24.89 3.06
N GLY A 34 7.17 24.36 1.89
CA GLY A 34 8.44 23.61 1.73
C GLY A 34 8.69 22.41 2.65
N GLY A 35 7.65 21.81 3.24
CA GLY A 35 7.71 20.61 4.08
C GLY A 35 7.83 19.31 3.26
N GLU A 36 8.15 18.20 3.95
CA GLU A 36 8.17 16.86 3.33
C GLU A 36 6.76 16.48 2.83
N SER A 37 6.64 16.12 1.56
CA SER A 37 5.36 15.68 1.01
C SER A 37 4.94 14.33 1.61
N LEU A 38 3.65 13.98 1.53
CA LEU A 38 3.20 12.64 1.92
C LEU A 38 3.98 11.55 1.18
N TYR A 39 4.33 11.79 -0.09
CA TYR A 39 5.14 10.86 -0.87
C TYR A 39 6.52 10.66 -0.27
N ASP A 40 7.19 11.73 0.14
CA ASP A 40 8.52 11.66 0.77
C ASP A 40 8.46 10.88 2.08
N LEU A 41 7.44 11.12 2.91
CA LEU A 41 7.21 10.38 4.15
C LEU A 41 6.95 8.88 3.90
N VAL A 42 6.20 8.55 2.85
CA VAL A 42 5.94 7.16 2.46
C VAL A 42 7.24 6.49 1.99
N MET A 43 8.05 7.18 1.18
CA MET A 43 9.32 6.63 0.70
C MET A 43 10.33 6.46 1.84
N GLN A 44 10.42 7.43 2.75
CA GLN A 44 11.23 7.30 3.97
C GLN A 44 10.74 6.14 4.85
N THR A 45 9.42 5.95 4.96
CA THR A 45 8.84 4.81 5.67
C THR A 45 9.26 3.50 5.02
N LEU A 46 9.15 3.39 3.69
CA LEU A 46 9.58 2.21 2.93
C LEU A 46 11.07 1.92 3.16
N ASP A 47 11.94 2.93 3.07
CA ASP A 47 13.37 2.77 3.32
C ASP A 47 13.67 2.26 4.73
N ASN A 48 12.96 2.80 5.72
CA ASN A 48 13.06 2.33 7.09
C ASN A 48 12.59 0.89 7.25
N GLN A 49 11.49 0.49 6.61
CA GLN A 49 11.00 -0.90 6.65
C GLN A 49 11.99 -1.87 5.98
N LEU A 50 12.57 -1.49 4.83
CA LEU A 50 13.56 -2.32 4.13
C LEU A 50 14.86 -2.45 4.92
N ARG A 51 15.33 -1.37 5.55
CA ARG A 51 16.54 -1.35 6.39
C ARG A 51 16.36 -2.11 7.70
N SER A 52 15.25 -1.88 8.40
CA SER A 52 14.95 -2.51 9.69
C SER A 52 14.36 -3.91 9.57
N ARG A 53 13.95 -4.32 8.36
CA ARG A 53 13.23 -5.57 8.07
C ARG A 53 11.96 -5.71 8.91
N THR A 54 11.30 -4.60 9.18
CA THR A 54 10.08 -4.53 9.99
C THR A 54 9.02 -3.73 9.25
N PRO A 55 7.89 -4.35 8.85
CA PRO A 55 7.61 -5.79 8.96
C PRO A 55 8.44 -6.61 7.95
N PRO A 56 8.76 -7.88 8.26
CA PRO A 56 9.58 -8.73 7.38
C PRO A 56 8.94 -8.91 6.00
N GLU A 57 7.61 -8.92 5.92
CA GLU A 57 6.83 -9.10 4.71
C GLU A 57 7.10 -8.00 3.65
N THR A 58 7.47 -6.79 4.08
CA THR A 58 7.87 -5.71 3.16
C THR A 58 9.15 -6.10 2.44
N LYS A 59 10.16 -6.60 3.17
CA LYS A 59 11.44 -7.00 2.58
C LYS A 59 11.31 -8.26 1.74
N GLU A 60 10.54 -9.25 2.20
CA GLU A 60 10.25 -10.47 1.45
C GLU A 60 9.56 -10.15 0.12
N THR A 61 8.59 -9.23 0.13
CA THR A 61 7.91 -8.79 -1.09
C THR A 61 8.84 -8.05 -2.03
N TYR A 62 9.67 -7.15 -1.50
CA TYR A 62 10.70 -6.47 -2.30
C TYR A 62 11.63 -7.47 -2.98
N ASP A 63 12.20 -8.40 -2.23
CA ASP A 63 13.14 -9.40 -2.75
C ASP A 63 12.48 -10.32 -3.78
N ARG A 64 11.23 -10.75 -3.52
CA ARG A 64 10.44 -11.56 -4.45
C ARG A 64 10.25 -10.84 -5.79
N LEU A 65 9.85 -9.57 -5.78
CA LEU A 65 9.60 -8.83 -7.02
C LEU A 65 10.90 -8.52 -7.78
N ILE A 66 11.99 -8.23 -7.07
CA ILE A 66 13.32 -8.08 -7.70
C ILE A 66 13.75 -9.41 -8.35
N ALA A 67 13.56 -10.54 -7.67
CA ALA A 67 13.88 -11.86 -8.22
C ALA A 67 13.03 -12.23 -9.45
N MET A 68 11.81 -11.68 -9.55
CA MET A 68 10.96 -11.80 -10.74
C MET A 68 11.38 -10.89 -11.91
N GLY A 69 12.36 -10.01 -11.71
CA GLY A 69 12.90 -9.12 -12.74
C GLY A 69 12.22 -7.76 -12.86
N TYR A 70 11.40 -7.35 -11.88
CA TYR A 70 10.84 -6.00 -11.88
C TYR A 70 11.92 -4.96 -11.57
N PRO A 71 11.90 -3.79 -12.24
CA PRO A 71 12.85 -2.72 -11.95
C PRO A 71 12.63 -2.18 -10.53
N VAL A 72 13.73 -1.80 -9.86
CA VAL A 72 13.71 -1.33 -8.46
C VAL A 72 12.69 -0.22 -8.24
N GLU A 73 12.62 0.75 -9.16
CA GLU A 73 11.68 1.87 -9.07
C GLU A 73 10.22 1.40 -9.08
N GLU A 74 9.89 0.41 -9.90
CA GLU A 74 8.52 -0.14 -9.96
C GLU A 74 8.18 -0.93 -8.70
N VAL A 75 9.13 -1.72 -8.19
CA VAL A 75 8.95 -2.45 -6.92
C VAL A 75 8.70 -1.47 -5.77
N ARG A 76 9.49 -0.39 -5.69
CA ARG A 76 9.31 0.65 -4.69
C ARG A 76 7.97 1.36 -4.85
N ARG A 77 7.58 1.70 -6.09
CA ARG A 77 6.26 2.28 -6.40
C ARG A 77 5.12 1.39 -5.91
N LEU A 78 5.14 0.10 -6.25
CA LEU A 78 4.09 -0.86 -5.87
C LEU A 78 3.97 -1.03 -4.35
N ILE A 79 5.09 -1.13 -3.62
CA ILE A 79 5.04 -1.25 -2.16
C ILE A 79 4.59 0.08 -1.53
N SER A 80 5.02 1.22 -2.07
CA SER A 80 4.58 2.54 -1.60
C SER A 80 3.06 2.73 -1.71
N LEU A 81 2.42 2.14 -2.73
CA LEU A 81 0.97 2.15 -2.88
C LEU A 81 0.27 1.45 -1.72
N VAL A 82 0.79 0.29 -1.31
CA VAL A 82 0.24 -0.48 -0.19
C VAL A 82 0.38 0.30 1.12
N ILE A 83 1.53 0.94 1.36
CA ILE A 83 1.75 1.81 2.53
C ILE A 83 0.79 3.01 2.51
N THR A 84 0.69 3.68 1.36
CA THR A 84 -0.18 4.86 1.19
C THR A 84 -1.65 4.53 1.44
N MET A 85 -2.10 3.35 1.00
CA MET A 85 -3.46 2.87 1.24
C MET A 85 -3.77 2.71 2.73
N GLU A 86 -2.84 2.14 3.51
CA GLU A 86 -3.02 2.02 4.96
C GLU A 86 -3.01 3.39 5.65
N ILE A 87 -2.10 4.28 5.27
CA ILE A 87 -2.07 5.65 5.80
C ILE A 87 -3.39 6.37 5.47
N TYR A 88 -3.90 6.23 4.25
CA TYR A 88 -5.19 6.81 3.85
C TYR A 88 -6.32 6.33 4.76
N TYR A 89 -6.41 5.03 5.04
CA TYR A 89 -7.45 4.49 5.92
C TYR A 89 -7.31 4.97 7.37
N VAL A 90 -6.08 5.05 7.86
CA VAL A 90 -5.81 5.57 9.20
C VAL A 90 -6.21 7.03 9.31
N MET A 91 -5.78 7.87 8.36
CA MET A 91 -6.01 9.30 8.42
C MET A 91 -7.44 9.70 8.04
N LYS A 92 -7.97 9.13 6.96
CA LYS A 92 -9.24 9.57 6.38
C LYS A 92 -10.45 8.85 6.96
N GLU A 93 -10.33 7.53 7.14
CA GLU A 93 -11.43 6.71 7.68
C GLU A 93 -11.36 6.53 9.19
N ARG A 94 -10.30 7.04 9.84
CA ARG A 94 -10.04 6.90 11.28
C ARG A 94 -10.09 5.45 11.76
N ARG A 95 -9.63 4.54 10.92
CA ARG A 95 -9.52 3.10 11.23
C ARG A 95 -8.10 2.80 11.75
N PRO A 96 -7.93 1.86 12.69
CA PRO A 96 -6.58 1.43 13.07
C PRO A 96 -5.87 0.78 11.87
N LEU A 97 -4.53 0.81 11.89
CA LEU A 97 -3.71 0.08 10.93
C LEU A 97 -4.10 -1.41 10.94
N ASN A 98 -4.43 -1.96 9.77
CA ASN A 98 -4.79 -3.36 9.64
C ASN A 98 -3.61 -4.13 9.02
N MET A 99 -2.80 -4.76 9.87
CA MET A 99 -1.63 -5.52 9.44
C MET A 99 -1.98 -6.72 8.55
N GLU A 100 -3.11 -7.38 8.78
CA GLU A 100 -3.54 -8.51 7.95
C GLU A 100 -3.84 -8.07 6.52
N ARG A 101 -4.55 -6.95 6.36
CA ARG A 101 -4.83 -6.34 5.05
C ARG A 101 -3.56 -5.85 4.38
N PHE A 102 -2.67 -5.19 5.12
CA PHE A 102 -1.37 -4.74 4.62
C PHE A 102 -0.54 -5.91 4.07
N ILE A 103 -0.39 -6.99 4.84
CA ILE A 103 0.34 -8.19 4.43
C ILE A 103 -0.34 -8.87 3.23
N ALA A 104 -1.67 -8.97 3.23
CA ALA A 104 -2.41 -9.55 2.12
C ALA A 104 -2.23 -8.74 0.82
N ALA A 105 -2.13 -7.41 0.90
CA ALA A 105 -1.87 -6.56 -0.24
C ALA A 105 -0.42 -6.71 -0.75
N LEU A 106 0.57 -6.79 0.14
CA LEU A 106 1.97 -7.04 -0.24
C LEU A 106 2.15 -8.38 -0.99
N LYS A 107 1.50 -9.44 -0.51
CA LYS A 107 1.54 -10.77 -1.15
C LYS A 107 0.90 -10.79 -2.53
N ASP A 108 -0.08 -9.91 -2.77
CA ASP A 108 -0.82 -9.82 -4.03
C ASP A 108 -0.05 -9.08 -5.13
N LEU A 109 0.98 -8.29 -4.76
CA LEU A 109 1.86 -7.64 -5.74
C LEU A 109 2.50 -8.70 -6.65
N PRO A 110 2.64 -8.44 -7.98
CA PRO A 110 2.60 -7.13 -8.64
C PRO A 110 1.20 -6.67 -9.07
N ARG A 111 0.13 -7.42 -8.76
CA ARG A 111 -1.22 -6.92 -9.00
C ARG A 111 -1.46 -5.71 -8.12
N GLU A 112 -1.80 -4.58 -8.72
CA GLU A 112 -2.02 -3.35 -7.97
C GLU A 112 -3.17 -3.52 -6.96
N PRO A 113 -3.03 -2.99 -5.74
CA PRO A 113 -3.98 -3.21 -4.65
C PRO A 113 -5.40 -2.65 -4.92
N PHE A 114 -5.58 -1.83 -5.96
CA PHE A 114 -6.87 -1.22 -6.33
C PHE A 114 -7.65 -1.99 -7.41
N GLY A 115 -7.08 -3.03 -8.02
CA GLY A 115 -7.72 -3.81 -9.08
C GLY A 115 -8.68 -4.91 -8.58
N ARG A 116 -9.25 -4.76 -7.38
CA ARG A 116 -10.10 -5.76 -6.69
C ARG A 116 -11.56 -5.34 -6.58
#